data_AF-A0A517QD19-F1
#
_entry.id   AF-A0A517QD19-F1
#
_cell.length_a   1.000
_cell.length_b   1.000
_cell.length_c   1.000
_cell.angle_alpha   90.00
_cell.angle_beta   90.00
_cell.angle_gamma   90.00
#
_symmetry.space_group_name_H-M   'P 1'
#
loop_
_entity.id
_entity.type
_entity.pdbx_description
1 polymer ?
#
loop_
_entity_poly.entity_id
_entity_poly.type
_entity_poly.pdbx_seq_one_letter_code
_entity_poly.pdbx_strand_id
1 'polypeptide(L)'
;MDNTMKINDQITVGPQPNRDEIYEFGREGFKTIVNFRAANEEGMPLTPQAEGEAVQSAGMHYCHIPVSMSLLDDQQVDEFRAQFDDLPKPIFAHCKSGKRAGAMAMMETACEQGMTGDQTLQQARKMGFQCDKPELKDFVKHYVDTHGLE
;
A
#
# COMPACT_ATOMS: atom_id res chain seq x y z
N MET A 1 12.88 0.63 -13.97
CA MET A 1 11.65 0.37 -13.19
C MET A 1 12.04 -0.63 -12.10
N ASP A 2 12.62 -0.17 -10.98
CA ASP A 2 13.43 -1.09 -10.14
C ASP A 2 13.08 -1.03 -8.65
N ASN A 3 11.84 -0.68 -8.30
CA ASN A 3 11.47 -0.62 -6.87
C ASN A 3 10.00 -0.94 -6.55
N THR A 4 9.28 -1.63 -7.45
CA THR A 4 7.95 -2.17 -7.17
C THR A 4 8.08 -3.58 -6.58
N MET A 5 7.19 -3.94 -5.67
CA MET A 5 7.18 -5.22 -4.96
C MET A 5 5.77 -5.80 -5.06
N LYS A 6 5.65 -6.94 -5.75
CA LYS A 6 4.39 -7.69 -5.81
C LYS A 6 4.21 -8.45 -4.49
N ILE A 7 3.22 -8.05 -3.69
CA ILE A 7 2.93 -8.71 -2.40
C ILE A 7 2.15 -9.99 -2.66
N ASN A 8 1.10 -9.92 -3.48
CA ASN A 8 0.32 -11.06 -3.94
C ASN A 8 -0.24 -10.75 -5.36
N ASP A 9 -1.15 -11.58 -5.89
CA ASP A 9 -1.74 -11.34 -7.21
C ASP A 9 -2.71 -10.14 -7.27
N GLN A 10 -3.24 -9.73 -6.12
CA GLN A 10 -4.20 -8.66 -5.97
C GLN A 10 -3.55 -7.31 -5.69
N ILE A 11 -2.37 -7.26 -5.05
CA ILE A 11 -1.69 -6.01 -4.67
C ILE A 11 -0.19 -6.00 -4.97
N THR A 12 0.22 -4.92 -5.65
CA THR A 12 1.60 -4.55 -5.88
C THR A 12 1.87 -3.21 -5.21
N VAL A 13 3.02 -3.07 -4.55
CA VAL A 13 3.41 -1.83 -3.89
C VAL A 13 4.61 -1.19 -4.56
N GLY A 14 4.74 0.13 -4.49
CA GLY A 14 5.87 0.82 -5.11
C GLY A 14 6.14 2.23 -4.61
N PRO A 15 7.21 2.87 -5.12
CA PRO A 15 7.42 4.29 -4.94
C PRO A 15 6.34 5.08 -5.70
N GLN A 16 6.31 6.38 -5.42
CA GLN A 16 5.44 7.36 -6.07
C GLN A 16 5.58 7.27 -7.60
N PRO A 17 4.53 6.88 -8.33
CA PRO A 17 4.57 6.86 -9.78
C PRO A 17 4.44 8.27 -10.34
N ASN A 18 4.95 8.44 -11.55
CA ASN A 18 4.69 9.62 -12.37
C ASN A 18 3.50 9.39 -13.31
N ARG A 19 3.09 10.44 -14.03
CA ARG A 19 1.91 10.39 -14.92
C ARG A 19 2.03 9.30 -16.00
N ASP A 20 3.20 9.11 -16.59
CA ASP A 20 3.41 8.11 -17.65
C ASP A 20 3.27 6.70 -17.08
N GLU A 21 3.87 6.43 -15.91
CA GLU A 21 3.74 5.15 -15.18
C GLU A 21 2.28 4.84 -14.83
N ILE A 22 1.48 5.85 -14.46
CA ILE A 22 0.03 5.66 -14.22
C ILE A 22 -0.68 5.14 -15.48
N TYR A 23 -0.36 5.70 -16.65
CA TYR A 23 -0.95 5.20 -17.90
C TYR A 23 -0.44 3.80 -18.25
N GLU A 24 0.83 3.50 -17.98
CA GLU A 24 1.38 2.15 -18.15
C GLU A 24 0.67 1.15 -17.24
N PHE A 25 0.40 1.47 -15.97
CA PHE A 25 -0.33 0.60 -15.05
C PHE A 25 -1.72 0.22 -15.58
N GLY A 26 -2.44 1.18 -16.17
CA GLY A 26 -3.72 0.91 -16.82
C GLY A 26 -3.59 -0.08 -17.99
N ARG A 27 -2.47 -0.01 -18.74
CA ARG A 27 -2.17 -0.96 -19.83
C ARG A 27 -1.70 -2.32 -19.35
N GLU A 28 -1.00 -2.38 -18.22
CA GLU A 28 -0.58 -3.61 -17.55
C GLU A 28 -1.75 -4.35 -16.90
N GLY A 29 -2.90 -3.68 -16.75
CA GLY A 29 -4.14 -4.28 -16.28
C GLY A 29 -4.48 -3.96 -14.82
N PHE A 30 -3.72 -3.08 -14.16
CA PHE A 30 -4.12 -2.53 -12.87
C PHE A 30 -5.48 -1.85 -12.97
N LYS A 31 -6.29 -2.03 -11.94
CA LYS A 31 -7.66 -1.50 -11.86
C LYS A 31 -7.77 -0.38 -10.85
N THR A 32 -6.90 -0.35 -9.85
CA THR A 32 -6.93 0.65 -8.78
C THR A 32 -5.53 1.13 -8.44
N ILE A 33 -5.40 2.42 -8.16
CA ILE A 33 -4.22 3.03 -7.55
C ILE A 33 -4.58 3.57 -6.16
N VAL A 34 -3.83 3.13 -5.14
CA VAL A 34 -3.97 3.59 -3.75
C VAL A 34 -2.80 4.48 -3.38
N ASN A 35 -3.08 5.73 -3.01
CA ASN A 35 -2.08 6.69 -2.57
C ASN A 35 -2.08 6.81 -1.05
N PHE A 36 -0.93 6.50 -0.43
CA PHE A 36 -0.77 6.61 1.02
C PHE A 36 -0.07 7.89 1.50
N ARG A 37 0.28 8.81 0.60
CA ARG A 37 0.94 10.07 0.97
C ARG A 37 -0.09 11.11 1.41
N ALA A 38 0.22 11.85 2.48
CA ALA A 38 -0.59 12.99 2.88
C ALA A 38 -0.48 14.14 1.86
N ALA A 39 -1.58 14.83 1.53
CA ALA A 39 -1.64 15.79 0.42
C ALA A 39 -0.57 16.90 0.41
N ASN A 40 -0.01 17.26 1.57
CA ASN A 40 1.00 18.31 1.73
C ASN A 40 2.42 17.77 1.94
N GLU A 41 2.68 16.50 1.64
CA GLU A 41 4.01 15.90 1.83
C GLU A 41 5.00 16.33 0.73
N GLU A 42 6.18 16.82 1.11
CA GLU A 42 7.18 17.33 0.15
C GLU A 42 7.72 16.27 -0.82
N GLY A 43 8.08 16.70 -2.03
CA GLY A 43 8.64 15.83 -3.09
C GLY A 43 7.58 14.97 -3.79
N MET A 44 6.36 15.50 -3.95
CA MET A 44 5.35 14.92 -4.82
C MET A 44 5.53 15.42 -6.26
N PRO A 45 5.64 14.53 -7.26
CA PRO A 45 5.63 14.93 -8.67
C PRO A 45 4.24 15.38 -9.12
N LEU A 46 3.18 14.88 -8.46
CA LEU A 46 1.78 15.18 -8.71
C LEU A 46 1.06 15.38 -7.38
N THR A 47 0.17 16.36 -7.30
CA THR A 47 -0.76 16.46 -6.16
C THR A 47 -1.71 15.26 -6.17
N PRO A 48 -2.28 14.83 -5.02
CA PRO A 48 -3.24 13.73 -5.00
C PRO A 48 -4.44 13.97 -5.93
N GLN A 49 -4.82 15.23 -6.13
CA GLN A 49 -5.84 15.62 -7.10
C GLN A 49 -5.39 15.33 -8.54
N ALA A 50 -4.22 15.84 -8.95
CA ALA A 50 -3.69 15.63 -10.30
C ALA A 50 -3.35 14.16 -10.59
N GLU A 51 -2.95 13.40 -9.58
CA GLU A 51 -2.78 11.95 -9.67
C GLU A 51 -4.13 11.26 -9.91
N GLY A 52 -5.14 11.58 -9.11
CA GLY A 52 -6.49 11.04 -9.28
C GLY A 52 -7.07 11.30 -10.67
N GLU A 53 -6.88 12.51 -11.22
CA GLU A 53 -7.29 12.83 -12.59
C GLU A 53 -6.56 11.97 -13.64
N ALA A 54 -5.27 11.69 -13.45
CA ALA A 54 -4.50 10.84 -14.35
C ALA A 54 -4.94 9.37 -14.26
N VAL A 55 -5.17 8.87 -13.04
CA VAL A 55 -5.64 7.50 -12.79
C VAL A 55 -7.01 7.27 -13.43
N GLN A 56 -7.94 8.22 -13.23
CA GLN A 56 -9.27 8.18 -13.84
C GLN A 56 -9.20 8.28 -15.37
N SER A 57 -8.31 9.13 -15.91
CA SER A 57 -8.08 9.23 -17.36
C SER A 57 -7.51 7.94 -17.96
N ALA A 58 -6.78 7.15 -17.17
CA ALA A 58 -6.29 5.83 -17.53
C ALA A 58 -7.35 4.71 -17.37
N GLY A 59 -8.58 5.05 -16.95
CA GLY A 59 -9.67 4.09 -16.77
C GLY A 59 -9.56 3.24 -15.49
N MET A 60 -8.81 3.72 -14.50
CA MET A 60 -8.61 3.07 -13.20
C MET A 60 -9.32 3.81 -12.07
N HIS A 61 -9.52 3.12 -10.96
CA HIS A 61 -10.02 3.68 -9.71
C HIS A 61 -8.88 4.33 -8.92
N TYR A 62 -9.16 5.49 -8.34
CA TYR A 62 -8.23 6.19 -7.48
C TYR A 62 -8.73 6.20 -6.04
N CYS A 63 -7.90 5.74 -5.12
CA CYS A 63 -8.17 5.76 -3.69
C CYS A 63 -7.04 6.50 -2.98
N HIS A 64 -7.40 7.48 -2.13
CA HIS A 64 -6.42 8.29 -1.40
C HIS A 64 -6.64 8.11 0.10
N ILE A 65 -5.71 7.42 0.76
CA ILE A 65 -5.73 7.12 2.20
C ILE A 65 -4.50 7.76 2.83
N PRO A 66 -4.56 9.02 3.29
CA PRO A 66 -3.38 9.72 3.76
C PRO A 66 -2.84 9.10 5.06
N VAL A 67 -1.63 8.53 5.00
CA VAL A 67 -0.96 7.92 6.17
C VAL A 67 0.20 8.77 6.65
N SER A 68 0.11 9.18 7.92
CA SER A 68 1.12 9.97 8.61
C SER A 68 2.39 9.15 8.86
N MET A 69 3.56 9.71 8.51
CA MET A 69 4.84 9.04 8.79
C MET A 69 5.17 8.92 10.28
N SER A 70 4.58 9.78 11.11
CA SER A 70 4.88 9.87 12.54
C SER A 70 4.25 8.74 13.34
N LEU A 71 3.09 8.23 12.92
CA LEU A 71 2.32 7.19 13.58
C LEU A 71 1.53 6.46 12.49
N LEU A 72 1.88 5.20 12.20
CA LEU A 72 0.89 4.30 11.59
C LEU A 72 -0.13 4.01 12.67
N ASP A 73 -1.40 4.19 12.33
CA ASP A 73 -2.52 3.99 13.23
C ASP A 73 -3.36 2.81 12.77
N ASP A 74 -3.84 1.99 13.71
CA ASP A 74 -4.72 0.85 13.44
C ASP A 74 -5.93 1.27 12.60
N GLN A 75 -6.49 2.47 12.82
CA GLN A 75 -7.64 2.98 12.08
C GLN A 75 -7.32 3.19 10.59
N GLN A 76 -6.10 3.58 10.24
CA GLN A 76 -5.70 3.75 8.84
C GLN A 76 -5.56 2.41 8.13
N VAL A 77 -5.07 1.40 8.84
CA VAL A 77 -4.97 0.04 8.31
C VAL A 77 -6.35 -0.57 8.16
N ASP A 78 -7.24 -0.34 9.12
CA ASP A 78 -8.64 -0.76 9.06
C ASP A 78 -9.38 -0.09 7.89
N GLU A 79 -9.23 1.23 7.72
CA GLU A 79 -9.80 1.96 6.58
C GLU A 79 -9.29 1.42 5.24
N PHE A 80 -7.99 1.13 5.16
CA PHE A 80 -7.41 0.49 3.97
C PHE A 80 -7.99 -0.90 3.73
N ARG A 81 -8.08 -1.75 4.75
CA ARG A 81 -8.63 -3.11 4.65
C ARG A 81 -10.11 -3.10 4.26
N ALA A 82 -10.90 -2.20 4.86
CA ALA A 82 -12.31 -2.04 4.55
C ALA A 82 -12.54 -1.65 3.08
N GLN A 83 -11.69 -0.77 2.53
CA GLN A 83 -11.74 -0.41 1.12
C GLN A 83 -11.14 -1.49 0.22
N PHE A 84 -10.10 -2.21 0.67
CA PHE A 84 -9.38 -3.19 -0.13
C PHE A 84 -10.27 -4.29 -0.71
N ASP A 85 -11.30 -4.71 0.02
CA ASP A 85 -12.24 -5.72 -0.46
C ASP A 85 -13.11 -5.21 -1.63
N ASP A 86 -13.60 -3.96 -1.53
CA ASP A 86 -14.45 -3.31 -2.54
C ASP A 86 -13.67 -2.82 -3.77
N LEU A 87 -12.38 -2.53 -3.61
CA LEU A 87 -11.55 -2.00 -4.68
C LEU A 87 -11.30 -3.05 -5.78
N PRO A 88 -11.45 -2.68 -7.07
CA PRO A 88 -11.20 -3.60 -8.15
C PRO A 88 -9.69 -3.92 -8.23
N LYS A 89 -9.39 -5.21 -8.36
CA LYS A 89 -8.04 -5.78 -8.38
C LYS A 89 -7.60 -6.06 -9.84
N PRO A 90 -6.30 -6.01 -10.17
CA PRO A 90 -5.16 -5.78 -9.28
C PRO A 90 -4.97 -4.31 -8.90
N ILE A 91 -4.48 -4.09 -7.67
CA ILE A 91 -4.27 -2.80 -7.01
C ILE A 91 -2.79 -2.46 -7.02
N PHE A 92 -2.47 -1.21 -7.35
CA PHE A 92 -1.14 -0.64 -7.18
C PHE A 92 -1.14 0.38 -6.03
N ALA A 93 -0.48 0.07 -4.92
CA ALA A 93 -0.43 0.94 -3.76
C ALA A 93 0.94 1.61 -3.61
N HIS A 94 0.98 2.93 -3.42
CA HIS A 94 2.24 3.66 -3.40
C HIS A 94 2.36 4.64 -2.24
N CYS A 95 3.60 5.02 -1.96
CA CYS A 95 3.91 6.16 -1.10
C CYS A 95 5.21 6.81 -1.56
N LYS A 96 5.83 7.67 -0.75
CA LYS A 96 7.13 8.30 -1.10
C LYS A 96 8.22 7.31 -1.55
N SER A 97 8.34 6.15 -0.93
CA SER A 97 9.42 5.17 -1.21
C SER A 97 8.97 3.72 -1.20
N GLY A 98 7.66 3.46 -1.25
CA GLY A 98 7.08 2.11 -1.14
C GLY A 98 7.04 1.50 0.27
N LYS A 99 7.82 2.00 1.23
CA LYS A 99 7.88 1.43 2.60
C LYS A 99 6.52 1.40 3.32
N ARG A 100 5.79 2.51 3.38
CA ARG A 100 4.46 2.55 4.04
C ARG A 100 3.45 1.64 3.33
N ALA A 101 3.47 1.66 1.99
CA ALA A 101 2.56 0.87 1.18
C ALA A 101 2.79 -0.62 1.39
N GLY A 102 4.06 -1.05 1.40
CA GLY A 102 4.42 -2.44 1.71
C GLY A 102 3.98 -2.87 3.10
N ALA A 103 4.17 -2.04 4.13
CA ALA A 103 3.70 -2.38 5.47
C ALA A 103 2.16 -2.60 5.51
N MET A 104 1.39 -1.68 4.93
CA MET A 104 -0.08 -1.79 4.90
C MET A 104 -0.57 -2.98 4.08
N ALA A 105 -0.03 -3.18 2.88
CA ALA A 105 -0.37 -4.31 2.04
C ALA A 105 -0.06 -5.66 2.73
N MET A 106 1.07 -5.75 3.44
CA MET A 106 1.41 -6.97 4.17
C MET A 106 0.49 -7.21 5.37
N MET A 107 0.10 -6.17 6.11
CA MET A 107 -0.84 -6.31 7.22
C MET A 107 -2.22 -6.76 6.74
N GLU A 108 -2.72 -6.15 5.66
CA GLU A 108 -3.96 -6.54 4.99
C GLU A 108 -3.90 -8.01 4.57
N THR A 109 -2.89 -8.37 3.77
CA THR A 109 -2.76 -9.73 3.22
C THR A 109 -2.54 -10.77 4.31
N ALA A 110 -1.82 -10.42 5.38
CA ALA A 110 -1.63 -11.30 6.52
C ALA A 110 -2.93 -11.55 7.29
N CYS A 111 -3.75 -10.51 7.50
CA CYS A 111 -5.05 -10.68 8.12
C CYS A 111 -5.99 -11.51 7.24
N GLU A 112 -6.00 -11.28 5.92
CA GLU A 112 -6.80 -12.07 4.98
C GLU A 112 -6.39 -13.56 4.98
N GLN A 113 -5.09 -13.85 5.15
CA GLN A 113 -4.56 -15.22 5.19
C GLN A 113 -4.56 -15.87 6.58
N GLY A 114 -5.06 -15.19 7.62
CA GLY A 114 -5.01 -15.69 9.00
C GLY A 114 -3.59 -15.92 9.52
N MET A 115 -2.63 -15.14 9.03
CA MET A 115 -1.22 -15.25 9.43
C MET A 115 -1.00 -14.60 10.80
N THR A 116 0.00 -15.09 11.52
CA THR A 116 0.48 -14.39 12.73
C THR A 116 1.37 -13.21 12.38
N GLY A 117 1.51 -12.26 13.30
CA GLY A 117 2.43 -11.13 13.13
C GLY A 117 3.89 -11.55 12.86
N ASP A 118 4.36 -12.66 13.45
CA ASP A 118 5.71 -13.17 13.19
C ASP A 118 5.86 -13.74 11.76
N GLN A 119 4.86 -14.49 11.29
CA GLN A 119 4.83 -14.98 9.91
C GLN A 119 4.79 -13.83 8.90
N THR A 120 4.03 -12.77 9.20
CA THR A 120 3.95 -11.56 8.38
C THR A 120 5.33 -10.92 8.23
N LEU A 121 6.05 -10.73 9.34
CA LEU A 121 7.39 -10.16 9.33
C LEU A 121 8.41 -11.06 8.62
N GLN A 122 8.25 -12.38 8.73
CA GLN A 122 9.09 -13.32 8.00
C GLN A 122 8.84 -13.23 6.48
N GLN A 123 7.58 -13.14 6.07
CA GLN A 123 7.19 -12.98 4.67
C GLN A 123 7.69 -11.64 4.11
N ALA A 124 7.54 -10.56 4.88
CA ALA A 124 8.09 -9.24 4.56
C ALA A 124 9.58 -9.31 4.22
N ARG A 125 10.36 -9.97 5.10
CA ARG A 125 11.80 -10.16 4.87
C ARG A 125 12.10 -10.96 3.61
N LYS A 126 11.33 -12.02 3.31
CA LYS A 126 11.50 -12.83 2.10
C LYS A 126 11.23 -12.03 0.83
N MET A 127 10.27 -11.11 0.88
CA MET A 127 9.94 -10.20 -0.22
C MET A 127 10.93 -9.03 -0.36
N GLY A 128 11.96 -8.94 0.50
CA GLY A 128 12.93 -7.84 0.49
C GLY A 128 12.46 -6.59 1.23
N PHE A 129 11.31 -6.65 1.91
CA PHE A 129 10.83 -5.58 2.76
C PHE A 129 11.53 -5.63 4.12
N GLN A 130 12.38 -4.64 4.37
CA GLN A 130 13.06 -4.50 5.66
C GLN A 130 12.27 -3.52 6.54
N CYS A 131 11.57 -4.05 7.55
CA CYS A 131 11.11 -3.28 8.69
C CYS A 131 12.31 -2.84 9.53
N ASP A 132 13.04 -1.83 9.05
CA ASP A 132 14.28 -1.34 9.67
C ASP A 132 14.00 -0.63 11.01
N LYS A 133 12.79 -0.08 11.15
CA LYS A 133 12.32 0.54 12.38
C LYS A 133 11.70 -0.49 13.33
N PRO A 134 12.15 -0.59 14.58
CA PRO A 134 11.57 -1.51 15.56
C PRO A 134 10.10 -1.20 15.83
N GLU A 135 9.71 0.08 15.83
CA GLU A 135 8.33 0.54 16.01
C GLU A 135 7.39 -0.02 14.91
N LEU A 136 7.84 0.01 13.65
CA LEU A 136 7.07 -0.53 12.53
C LEU A 136 6.91 -2.06 12.65
N LYS A 137 7.98 -2.74 13.08
CA LYS A 137 7.96 -4.19 13.28
C LYS A 137 6.96 -4.58 14.38
N ASP A 138 6.99 -3.86 15.50
CA ASP A 138 6.11 -4.11 16.64
C ASP A 138 4.65 -3.83 16.27
N PHE A 139 4.41 -2.71 15.58
CA PHE A 139 3.09 -2.34 15.06
C PHE A 139 2.51 -3.41 14.13
N VAL A 140 3.24 -3.82 13.08
CA VAL A 140 2.78 -4.87 12.15
C VAL A 140 2.45 -6.15 12.90
N LYS A 141 3.29 -6.53 13.87
CA LYS A 141 3.05 -7.73 14.66
C LYS A 141 1.79 -7.59 15.51
N HIS A 142 1.64 -6.47 16.23
CA HIS A 142 0.50 -6.23 17.12
C HIS A 142 -0.82 -6.15 16.36
N TYR A 143 -0.84 -5.42 15.24
CA TYR A 143 -2.02 -5.27 14.40
C TYR A 143 -2.52 -6.63 13.89
N VAL A 144 -1.63 -7.41 13.28
CA VAL A 144 -1.99 -8.71 12.69
C VAL A 144 -2.38 -9.72 13.76
N ASP A 145 -1.72 -9.73 14.92
CA ASP A 145 -2.08 -10.64 16.02
C ASP A 145 -3.47 -10.31 16.61
N THR A 146 -3.84 -9.03 16.61
CA THR A 146 -5.15 -8.56 17.09
C THR A 146 -6.25 -8.80 16.06
N HIS A 147 -5.99 -8.60 14.77
CA HIS A 147 -7.02 -8.56 13.72
C HIS A 147 -6.98 -9.71 12.69
N GLY A 148 -5.95 -10.54 12.72
CA GLY A 148 -5.77 -11.68 11.81
C GLY A 148 -6.27 -13.01 12.37
N LEU A 149 -6.73 -13.04 13.62
CA LEU A 149 -7.21 -14.25 14.31
C LEU A 149 -8.72 -14.21 14.60
N GLU A 150 -9.46 -13.27 14.02
CA GLU A 150 -10.92 -13.16 14.14
C GLU A 150 -11.68 -14.12 13.21
#